data_AF-A0A925XTJ0-F1
#
_entry.id   AF-A0A925XTJ0-F1
#
_cell.length_a   1.000
_cell.length_b   1.000
_cell.length_c   1.000
_cell.angle_alpha   90.00
_cell.angle_beta   90.00
_cell.angle_gamma   90.00
#
_symmetry.space_group_name_H-M   'P 1'
#
loop_
_entity.id
_entity.type
_entity.pdbx_description
1 polymer ?
#
loop_
_entity_poly.entity_id
_entity_poly.type
_entity_poly.pdbx_seq_one_letter_code
_entity_poly.pdbx_strand_id
1 'polypeptide(L)'
;MRTRSLFERSQDLLRLKATWRNRIALFTAGGFIAGAMLAASWAYPLQLALGLTPGAPAGSEPGGLSFLAAMIFGVLILGFLGMALGALAFSALLTGLTPMTFRQSLRAIFLSYYPRDWFGA
;
A
#
# COMPACT_ATOMS: atom_id res chain seq x y z
N MET A 1 -25.44 -10.92 32.02
CA MET A 1 -24.51 -10.35 31.01
C MET A 1 -23.21 -9.97 31.72
N ARG A 2 -22.10 -10.66 31.45
CA ARG A 2 -20.78 -10.32 32.06
C ARG A 2 -20.30 -8.98 31.49
N THR A 3 -20.17 -7.98 32.35
CA THR A 3 -19.47 -6.73 32.05
C THR A 3 -17.99 -7.05 31.84
N ARG A 4 -17.58 -7.29 30.59
CA ARG A 4 -16.16 -7.34 30.22
C ARG A 4 -15.49 -6.05 30.68
N SER A 5 -14.33 -6.16 31.31
CA SER A 5 -13.64 -4.98 31.86
C SER A 5 -13.26 -4.02 30.72
N LEU A 6 -13.21 -2.72 31.02
CA LEU A 6 -12.81 -1.69 30.04
C LEU A 6 -11.42 -1.98 29.43
N PHE A 7 -10.56 -2.65 30.20
CA PHE A 7 -9.22 -3.07 29.79
C PHE A 7 -9.24 -4.19 28.74
N GLU A 8 -10.14 -5.18 28.87
CA GLU A 8 -10.31 -6.22 27.84
C GLU A 8 -10.81 -5.62 26.51
N ARG A 9 -11.74 -4.66 26.59
CA ARG A 9 -12.24 -3.94 25.40
C ARG A 9 -11.18 -3.08 24.72
N SER A 10 -10.31 -2.43 25.49
CA SER A 10 -9.23 -1.61 24.91
C SER A 10 -8.16 -2.49 24.24
N GLN A 11 -7.81 -3.63 24.85
CA GLN A 11 -6.90 -4.60 24.23
C GLN A 11 -7.48 -5.23 22.96
N ASP A 12 -8.77 -5.57 22.95
CA ASP A 12 -9.44 -6.08 21.75
C ASP A 12 -9.41 -5.06 20.61
N LEU A 13 -9.67 -3.77 20.89
CA LEU A 13 -9.57 -2.69 19.90
C LEU A 13 -8.15 -2.50 19.37
N LEU A 14 -7.14 -2.57 20.24
CA LEU A 14 -5.73 -2.48 19.84
C LEU A 14 -5.32 -3.65 18.94
N ARG A 15 -5.74 -4.88 19.28
CA ARG A 15 -5.50 -6.06 18.45
C ARG A 15 -6.21 -5.93 17.11
N LEU A 16 -7.47 -5.49 17.10
CA LEU A 16 -8.22 -5.27 15.86
C LEU A 16 -7.52 -4.25 14.97
N LYS A 17 -7.11 -3.10 15.54
CA LYS A 17 -6.38 -2.05 14.82
C LYS A 17 -5.06 -2.57 14.24
N ALA A 18 -4.31 -3.36 15.01
CA ALA A 18 -3.07 -3.98 14.55
C ALA A 18 -3.32 -4.98 13.40
N THR A 19 -4.34 -5.83 13.52
CA THR A 19 -4.71 -6.78 12.46
C THR A 19 -5.14 -6.07 11.18
N TRP A 20 -5.96 -5.02 11.29
CA TRP A 20 -6.38 -4.21 10.15
C TRP A 20 -5.23 -3.48 9.49
N ARG A 21 -4.35 -2.88 10.28
CA ARG A 21 -3.13 -2.24 9.78
C ARG A 21 -2.26 -3.24 9.02
N ASN A 22 -2.05 -4.44 9.57
CA ASN A 22 -1.24 -5.47 8.91
C ASN A 22 -1.88 -5.96 7.61
N ARG A 23 -3.21 -6.08 7.55
CA ARG A 23 -3.92 -6.45 6.31
C ARG A 23 -3.81 -5.36 5.24
N ILE A 24 -4.04 -4.10 5.60
CA ILE A 24 -3.85 -2.97 4.67
C ILE A 24 -2.40 -2.93 4.19
N ALA A 25 -1.43 -3.09 5.10
CA ALA A 25 -0.01 -3.10 4.77
C ALA A 25 0.36 -4.24 3.82
N LEU A 26 -0.22 -5.44 3.97
CA LEU A 26 0.00 -6.56 3.06
C LEU A 26 -0.52 -6.25 1.65
N PHE A 27 -1.71 -5.67 1.53
CA PHE A 27 -2.30 -5.31 0.24
C PHE A 27 -1.55 -4.16 -0.43
N THR A 28 -1.13 -3.13 0.31
CA THR A 28 -0.33 -2.04 -0.24
C THR A 28 1.08 -2.51 -0.60
N ALA A 29 1.72 -3.35 0.22
CA ALA A 29 3.01 -3.95 -0.11
C ALA A 29 2.92 -4.83 -1.37
N GLY A 30 1.89 -5.68 -1.47
CA GLY A 30 1.63 -6.48 -2.66
C GLY A 30 1.40 -5.62 -3.90
N GLY A 31 0.63 -4.54 -3.76
CA GLY A 31 0.42 -3.55 -4.81
C GLY A 31 1.71 -2.86 -5.24
N PHE A 32 2.55 -2.44 -4.30
CA PHE A 32 3.87 -1.86 -4.58
C PHE A 32 4.76 -2.81 -5.35
N ILE A 33 4.84 -4.08 -4.92
CA ILE A 33 5.63 -5.11 -5.59
C ILE A 33 5.15 -5.31 -7.03
N ALA A 34 3.83 -5.43 -7.24
CA ALA A 34 3.25 -5.55 -8.58
C ALA A 34 3.60 -4.34 -9.47
N GLY A 35 3.50 -3.12 -8.91
CA GLY A 35 3.92 -1.89 -9.59
C GLY A 35 5.41 -1.85 -9.92
N ALA A 36 6.27 -2.30 -9.00
CA ALA A 36 7.71 -2.38 -9.21
C ALA A 36 8.08 -3.44 -10.26
N MET A 37 7.40 -4.59 -10.29
CA MET A 37 7.58 -5.61 -11.32
C MET A 37 7.16 -5.08 -12.70
N LEU A 38 6.08 -4.31 -12.77
CA LEU A 38 5.68 -3.64 -13.99
C LEU A 38 6.72 -2.60 -14.42
N ALA A 39 7.30 -1.82 -13.49
CA ALA A 39 8.39 -0.91 -13.84
C ALA A 39 9.63 -1.68 -14.36
N ALA A 40 9.96 -2.81 -13.75
CA ALA A 40 11.08 -3.66 -14.14
C ALA A 40 10.91 -4.27 -15.54
N SER A 41 9.68 -4.57 -15.98
CA SER A 41 9.46 -5.09 -17.34
C SER A 41 9.77 -4.06 -18.44
N TRP A 42 9.86 -2.77 -18.09
CA TRP A 42 10.24 -1.69 -18.99
C TRP A 42 11.75 -1.37 -18.94
N ALA A 43 12.52 -2.02 -18.06
CA ALA A 43 13.95 -1.76 -17.93
C ALA A 43 14.72 -2.04 -19.23
N TYR A 44 14.46 -3.19 -19.84
CA TYR A 44 15.11 -3.60 -21.08
C TYR A 44 14.82 -2.67 -22.28
N PRO A 45 13.54 -2.38 -22.63
CA PRO A 45 13.26 -1.44 -23.72
C PRO A 45 13.76 -0.02 -23.43
N LEU A 46 13.79 0.40 -22.17
CA LEU A 46 14.34 1.71 -21.79
C LEU A 46 15.85 1.78 -22.00
N GLN A 47 16.61 0.70 -21.71
CA GLN A 47 18.04 0.64 -22.02
C GLN A 47 18.29 0.78 -23.52
N LEU A 48 17.53 0.04 -24.35
CA LEU A 48 17.64 0.11 -25.80
C LEU A 48 17.30 1.51 -26.34
N ALA A 49 16.25 2.15 -25.82
CA ALA A 49 15.85 3.49 -26.23
C ALA A 49 16.89 4.56 -25.88
N LEU A 50 17.66 4.34 -24.81
CA LEU A 50 18.77 5.21 -24.39
C LEU A 50 20.09 4.86 -25.07
N GLY A 51 20.11 3.85 -25.97
CA GLY A 51 21.32 3.38 -26.64
C GLY A 51 22.30 2.67 -25.71
N LEU A 52 21.84 2.19 -24.55
CA LEU A 52 22.66 1.54 -23.55
C LEU A 52 22.77 0.03 -23.81
N THR A 53 23.93 -0.55 -23.52
CA THR A 53 24.13 -1.99 -23.61
C THR A 53 23.39 -2.69 -22.47
N PRO A 54 22.47 -3.62 -22.76
CA PRO A 54 21.74 -4.32 -21.70
C PRO A 54 22.68 -5.12 -20.79
N GLY A 55 22.53 -4.93 -19.48
CA GLY A 55 23.36 -5.60 -18.48
C GLY A 55 24.72 -4.96 -18.22
N ALA A 56 25.05 -3.84 -18.86
CA ALA A 56 26.25 -3.08 -18.53
C ALA A 56 26.20 -2.57 -17.07
N PRO A 57 27.34 -2.59 -16.34
CA PRO A 57 27.38 -2.11 -14.97
C PRO A 57 26.97 -0.63 -14.87
N ALA A 58 26.24 -0.27 -13.83
CA ALA A 58 25.76 1.09 -13.63
C ALA A 58 26.92 2.10 -13.64
N GLY A 59 26.82 3.13 -14.50
CA GLY A 59 27.84 4.17 -14.63
C GLY A 59 29.00 3.84 -15.58
N SER A 60 29.01 2.67 -16.23
CA SER A 60 30.01 2.32 -17.26
C SER A 60 29.79 3.04 -18.59
N GLU A 61 28.55 3.47 -18.87
CA GLU A 61 28.18 4.14 -20.13
C GLU A 61 27.63 5.55 -19.88
N PRO A 62 27.93 6.52 -20.78
CA PRO A 62 27.30 7.83 -20.76
C PRO A 62 25.79 7.67 -20.99
N GLY A 63 24.99 7.97 -19.96
CA GLY A 63 23.53 7.75 -19.94
C GLY A 63 23.06 6.73 -18.91
N GLY A 64 23.98 5.94 -18.33
CA GLY A 64 23.64 4.96 -17.28
C GLY A 64 23.05 5.59 -16.01
N LEU A 65 23.49 6.80 -15.64
CA LEU A 65 22.89 7.56 -14.52
C LEU A 65 21.47 8.03 -14.83
N SER A 66 21.20 8.47 -16.06
CA SER A 66 19.87 8.87 -16.50
C SER A 66 18.90 7.69 -16.54
N PHE A 67 19.38 6.52 -16.98
CA PHE A 67 18.62 5.26 -16.89
C PHE A 67 18.31 4.88 -15.44
N LEU A 68 19.32 4.95 -14.55
CA LEU A 68 19.13 4.64 -13.13
C LEU A 68 18.08 5.57 -12.50
N ALA A 69 18.17 6.87 -12.76
CA ALA A 69 17.20 7.84 -12.30
C ALA A 69 15.80 7.52 -12.83
N ALA A 70 15.66 7.28 -14.14
CA ALA A 70 14.39 6.92 -14.77
C ALA A 70 13.78 5.65 -14.18
N MET A 71 14.59 4.63 -13.89
CA MET A 71 14.14 3.40 -13.24
C MET A 71 13.68 3.64 -11.80
N ILE A 72 14.40 4.44 -11.02
CA ILE A 72 14.00 4.79 -9.65
C ILE A 72 12.66 5.53 -9.68
N PHE A 73 12.52 6.55 -10.53
CA PHE A 73 11.26 7.27 -10.67
C PHE A 73 10.13 6.38 -11.18
N GLY A 74 10.39 5.50 -12.15
CA GLY A 74 9.42 4.55 -12.67
C GLY A 74 8.91 3.59 -11.59
N VAL A 75 9.81 3.03 -10.79
CA VAL A 75 9.47 2.17 -9.64
C VAL A 75 8.67 2.94 -8.59
N LEU A 76 9.05 4.18 -8.28
CA LEU A 76 8.30 5.00 -7.34
C LEU A 76 6.88 5.29 -7.85
N ILE A 77 6.73 5.78 -9.09
CA ILE A 77 5.44 6.13 -9.67
C ILE A 77 4.54 4.90 -9.77
N LEU A 78 5.01 3.83 -10.41
CA LEU A 78 4.21 2.61 -10.60
C LEU A 78 4.00 1.86 -9.29
N GLY A 79 4.97 1.91 -8.37
CA GLY A 79 4.84 1.37 -7.03
C GLY A 79 3.76 2.10 -6.22
N PHE A 80 3.74 3.44 -6.23
CA PHE A 80 2.68 4.23 -5.59
C PHE A 80 1.31 3.98 -6.22
N LEU A 81 1.24 3.92 -7.56
CA LEU A 81 0.01 3.56 -8.26
C LEU A 81 -0.47 2.15 -7.87
N GLY A 82 0.47 1.20 -7.80
CA GLY A 82 0.23 -0.16 -7.33
C GLY A 82 -0.28 -0.22 -5.90
N MET A 83 0.28 0.58 -4.98
CA MET A 83 -0.22 0.72 -3.61
C MET A 83 -1.67 1.22 -3.59
N ALA A 84 -2.00 2.23 -4.39
CA ALA A 84 -3.35 2.78 -4.49
C ALA A 84 -4.33 1.73 -5.03
N LEU A 85 -3.96 1.00 -6.08
CA LEU A 85 -4.76 -0.10 -6.63
C LEU A 85 -4.91 -1.26 -5.64
N GLY A 86 -3.86 -1.60 -4.90
CA GLY A 86 -3.90 -2.62 -3.85
C GLY A 86 -4.85 -2.24 -2.70
N ALA A 87 -4.83 -0.98 -2.27
CA ALA A 87 -5.77 -0.45 -1.28
C ALA A 87 -7.22 -0.42 -1.79
N LEU A 88 -7.44 -0.09 -3.06
CA LEU A 88 -8.75 -0.16 -3.71
C LEU A 88 -9.25 -1.59 -3.81
N ALA A 89 -8.41 -2.54 -4.23
CA ALA A 89 -8.74 -3.95 -4.30
C ALA A 89 -9.10 -4.50 -2.92
N PHE A 90 -8.35 -4.13 -1.88
CA PHE A 90 -8.67 -4.47 -0.50
C PHE A 90 -10.05 -3.91 -0.09
N SER A 91 -10.31 -2.63 -0.38
CA SER A 91 -11.59 -1.97 -0.07
C SER A 91 -12.77 -2.63 -0.79
N ALA A 92 -12.60 -3.02 -2.05
CA ALA A 92 -13.60 -3.75 -2.82
C ALA A 92 -13.83 -5.16 -2.24
N LEU A 93 -12.77 -5.87 -1.86
CA LEU A 93 -12.85 -7.19 -1.20
C LEU A 93 -13.62 -7.12 0.11
N LEU A 94 -13.40 -6.08 0.93
CA LEU A 94 -14.16 -5.87 2.15
C LEU A 94 -15.62 -5.58 1.86
N THR A 95 -15.90 -4.76 0.85
CA THR A 95 -17.27 -4.44 0.44
C THR A 95 -18.00 -5.67 -0.08
N GLY A 96 -17.29 -6.60 -0.73
CA GLY A 96 -17.84 -7.89 -1.18
C GLY A 96 -18.03 -8.93 -0.08
N LEU A 97 -17.17 -8.92 0.95
CA LEU A 97 -17.17 -9.92 2.04
C LEU A 97 -18.00 -9.51 3.26
N THR A 98 -18.35 -8.24 3.41
CA THR A 98 -19.16 -7.75 4.53
C THR A 98 -20.31 -6.90 4.04
N PRO A 99 -21.50 -6.95 4.68
CA PRO A 99 -22.56 -5.96 4.49
C PRO A 99 -22.17 -4.61 5.15
N MET A 100 -20.89 -4.23 5.10
CA MET A 100 -20.42 -2.94 5.58
C MET A 100 -20.50 -1.93 4.45
N THR A 101 -21.46 -1.01 4.58
CA THR A 101 -21.58 0.13 3.66
C THR A 101 -20.30 0.98 3.72
N PHE A 102 -19.92 1.63 2.62
CA PHE A 102 -18.78 2.57 2.54
C PHE A 102 -18.73 3.57 3.71
N ARG A 103 -19.91 4.00 4.17
CA ARG A 103 -20.10 4.88 5.33
C ARG A 103 -19.62 4.26 6.64
N GLN A 104 -19.80 2.95 6.84
CA GLN A 104 -19.31 2.22 8.02
C GLN A 104 -17.79 2.03 7.98
N SER A 105 -17.21 1.81 6.80
CA SER A 105 -15.76 1.70 6.62
C SER A 105 -15.07 3.03 6.92
N LEU A 106 -15.58 4.13 6.37
CA LEU A 106 -15.10 5.49 6.69
C LEU A 106 -15.26 5.80 8.17
N ARG A 107 -16.41 5.48 8.77
CA ARG A 107 -16.66 5.68 10.20
C ARG A 107 -15.71 4.85 11.06
N ALA A 108 -15.39 3.61 10.68
CA ALA A 108 -14.44 2.77 11.40
C ALA A 108 -13.02 3.33 11.35
N ILE A 109 -12.58 3.83 10.19
CA ILE A 109 -11.27 4.49 10.04
C ILE A 109 -11.25 5.77 10.88
N PHE A 110 -12.28 6.60 10.80
CA PHE A 110 -12.39 7.85 11.56
C PHE A 110 -12.39 7.59 13.09
N LEU A 111 -13.17 6.62 13.55
CA LEU A 111 -13.23 6.22 14.97
C LEU A 111 -11.95 5.52 15.45
N SER A 112 -11.11 4.99 14.56
CA SER A 112 -9.82 4.38 14.95
C SER A 112 -8.72 5.42 15.22
N TYR A 113 -8.92 6.66 14.77
CA TYR A 113 -7.99 7.78 14.93
C TYR A 113 -8.38 8.72 16.08
N TYR A 114 -9.66 8.84 16.38
CA TYR A 114 -10.15 9.71 17.46
C TYR A 114 -10.53 8.91 18.72
N PRO A 115 -10.09 9.34 19.92
CA PRO A 115 -10.50 8.72 21.18
C PRO A 115 -12.03 8.72 21.30
N ARG A 116 -12.60 7.67 21.89
CA ARG A 116 -14.05 7.51 22.03
C ARG A 116 -14.69 8.68 22.80
N ASP A 117 -13.90 9.29 23.66
CA ASP A 117 -14.22 10.39 24.57
C ASP A 117 -14.45 11.72 23.83
N TRP A 118 -14.00 11.82 22.57
CA TRP A 118 -14.19 13.01 21.73
C TRP A 118 -15.60 13.14 21.12
N PHE A 119 -16.38 12.06 21.07
CA PHE A 119 -17.72 12.09 20.44
C PHE A 119 -18.87 12.32 21.43
N GLY A 120 -18.57 12.69 22.67
CA GLY A 120 -19.58 13.00 23.69
C GLY A 120 -20.28 11.76 24.25
N ALA A 121 -20.63 11.85 25.53
CA ALA A 121 -21.36 10.83 26.30
C ALA A 121 -22.78 10.61 25.77
#